data_AF-C7NSD8-F1
#
_entry.id   AF-C7NSD8-F1
#
_cell.length_a   1.000
_cell.length_b   1.000
_cell.length_c   1.000
_cell.angle_alpha   90.00
_cell.angle_beta   90.00
_cell.angle_gamma   90.00
#
_symmetry.space_group_name_H-M   'P 1'
#
loop_
_entity.id
_entity.type
_entity.pdbx_description
1 polymer ?
#
loop_
_entity_poly.entity_id
_entity_poly.type
_entity_poly.pdbx_seq_one_letter_code
_entity_poly.pdbx_strand_id
1 'polypeptide(L)'
;MGKHQTPSERAASTDYRIESVEYVVEWLSLRTLSVALWTAVFTASILDVVTTTIGLRQGLSEGNALARALLETLGVVGLVGLKLAALTVLAATWYLVDEQQGYAALAGFGGVTGVVVVCNVAMIATV
;
A
#
# COMPACT_ATOMS: atom_id res chain seq x y z
N MET A 1 -49.03 -21.12 19.24
CA MET A 1 -48.63 -22.30 18.44
C MET A 1 -47.18 -22.09 17.99
N GLY A 2 -46.21 -22.63 18.73
CA GLY A 2 -44.78 -22.48 18.41
C GLY A 2 -44.39 -23.42 17.28
N LYS A 3 -43.75 -22.91 16.22
CA LYS A 3 -43.24 -23.74 15.12
C LYS A 3 -42.06 -24.56 15.66
N HIS A 4 -42.28 -25.84 15.96
CA HIS A 4 -41.20 -26.75 16.32
C HIS A 4 -40.38 -27.04 15.06
N GLN A 5 -39.22 -26.39 14.95
CA GLN A 5 -38.26 -26.68 13.89
C GLN A 5 -37.70 -28.09 14.07
N THR A 6 -37.61 -28.82 12.96
CA THR A 6 -37.07 -30.18 12.93
C THR A 6 -35.53 -30.15 13.07
N PRO A 7 -34.90 -31.25 13.54
CA PRO A 7 -33.44 -31.31 13.70
C PRO A 7 -32.65 -30.98 12.43
N SER A 8 -33.19 -31.33 11.25
CA SER A 8 -32.58 -31.04 9.95
C SER A 8 -32.61 -29.55 9.60
N GLU A 9 -33.72 -28.85 9.86
CA GLU A 9 -33.83 -27.40 9.65
C GLU A 9 -32.86 -26.64 10.56
N ARG A 10 -32.66 -27.14 11.79
CA ARG A 10 -31.72 -26.55 12.74
C ARG A 10 -30.27 -26.72 12.27
N ALA A 11 -29.91 -27.90 11.76
CA ALA A 11 -28.58 -28.17 11.21
C ALA A 11 -28.29 -27.30 9.98
N ALA A 12 -29.21 -27.26 9.01
CA ALA A 12 -29.06 -26.43 7.81
C ALA A 12 -28.97 -24.92 8.11
N SER A 13 -29.74 -24.43 9.09
CA SER A 13 -29.65 -23.03 9.53
C SER A 13 -28.34 -22.69 10.23
N THR A 14 -27.71 -23.68 10.85
CA THR A 14 -26.41 -23.52 11.51
C THR A 14 -25.31 -23.50 10.46
N ASP A 15 -25.34 -24.44 9.52
CA ASP A 15 -24.39 -24.55 8.40
C ASP A 15 -24.34 -23.27 7.56
N TYR A 16 -25.50 -22.80 7.08
CA TYR A 16 -25.61 -21.53 6.35
C TYR A 16 -25.09 -20.33 7.15
N ARG A 17 -25.33 -20.33 8.47
CA ARG A 17 -24.83 -19.27 9.34
C ARG A 17 -23.32 -19.31 9.46
N ILE A 18 -22.71 -20.50 9.58
CA ILE A 18 -21.25 -20.64 9.67
C ILE A 18 -20.58 -20.19 8.37
N GLU A 19 -21.04 -20.67 7.20
CA GLU A 19 -20.50 -20.24 5.90
C GLU A 19 -20.61 -18.72 5.74
N SER A 20 -21.77 -18.14 6.04
CA SER A 20 -21.96 -16.69 5.92
C SER A 20 -21.01 -15.89 6.81
N VAL A 21 -20.74 -16.36 8.04
CA VAL A 21 -19.85 -15.69 8.98
C VAL A 21 -18.39 -15.82 8.55
N GLU A 22 -17.98 -16.94 7.98
CA GLU A 22 -16.63 -17.14 7.45
C GLU A 22 -16.34 -16.17 6.29
N TYR A 23 -17.25 -16.06 5.32
CA TYR A 23 -17.16 -15.04 4.27
C TYR A 23 -17.15 -13.62 4.83
N VAL A 24 -17.89 -13.38 5.91
CA VAL A 24 -17.89 -12.08 6.60
C VAL A 24 -16.52 -11.69 7.11
N VAL A 25 -15.92 -12.60 7.86
CA VAL A 25 -14.62 -12.39 8.45
C VAL A 25 -13.54 -12.28 7.38
N GLU A 26 -13.60 -13.12 6.35
CA GLU A 26 -12.63 -13.10 5.25
C GLU A 26 -12.71 -11.81 4.44
N TRP A 27 -13.89 -11.36 4.03
CA TRP A 27 -14.02 -10.08 3.30
C TRP A 27 -13.50 -8.91 4.16
N LEU A 28 -13.81 -8.90 5.46
CA LEU A 28 -13.37 -7.84 6.37
C LEU A 28 -11.84 -7.84 6.50
N SER A 29 -11.24 -9.03 6.57
CA SER A 29 -9.79 -9.20 6.62
C SER A 29 -9.11 -8.69 5.35
N LEU A 30 -9.61 -9.09 4.18
CA LEU A 30 -9.09 -8.65 2.87
C LEU A 30 -9.22 -7.14 2.67
N ARG A 31 -10.36 -6.56 3.06
CA ARG A 31 -10.57 -5.11 3.04
C ARG A 31 -9.60 -4.38 3.98
N THR A 32 -9.40 -4.90 5.19
CA THR A 32 -8.48 -4.31 6.17
C THR A 32 -7.04 -4.37 5.68
N LEU A 33 -6.63 -5.50 5.11
CA LEU A 33 -5.31 -5.69 4.48
C LEU A 33 -5.11 -4.70 3.32
N SER A 34 -6.09 -4.58 2.42
CA SER A 34 -6.07 -3.63 1.31
C SER A 34 -5.84 -2.20 1.80
N VAL A 35 -6.62 -1.77 2.79
CA VAL A 35 -6.52 -0.42 3.37
C VAL A 35 -5.16 -0.21 4.03
N ALA A 36 -4.67 -1.20 4.79
CA ALA A 36 -3.37 -1.12 5.45
C ALA A 36 -2.22 -1.01 4.43
N LEU A 37 -2.24 -1.82 3.37
CA LEU A 37 -1.22 -1.79 2.31
C LEU A 37 -1.22 -0.46 1.56
N TRP A 38 -2.40 0.03 1.16
CA TRP A 38 -2.52 1.36 0.53
C TRP A 38 -2.04 2.47 1.46
N THR A 39 -2.42 2.42 2.74
CA THR A 39 -1.98 3.39 3.75
C THR A 39 -0.46 3.37 3.91
N ALA A 40 0.15 2.18 3.96
CA ALA A 40 1.59 2.02 4.03
C ALA A 40 2.29 2.58 2.79
N VAL A 41 1.77 2.28 1.60
CA VAL A 41 2.28 2.79 0.31
C VAL A 41 2.25 4.33 0.28
N PHE A 42 1.13 4.95 0.65
CA PHE A 42 1.02 6.42 0.68
C PHE A 42 1.95 7.03 1.72
N THR A 43 1.98 6.47 2.93
CA THR A 43 2.82 6.96 4.03
C THR A 43 4.30 6.87 3.67
N ALA A 44 4.75 5.71 3.19
CA ALA A 44 6.12 5.52 2.72
C ALA A 44 6.46 6.45 1.56
N SER A 45 5.52 6.68 0.64
CA SER A 45 5.74 7.58 -0.49
C SER A 45 5.89 9.04 -0.09
N ILE A 46 5.12 9.50 0.90
CA ILE A 46 5.26 10.85 1.45
C ILE A 46 6.59 10.98 2.18
N LEU A 47 6.93 10.01 3.03
CA LEU A 47 8.20 9.99 3.75
C LEU A 47 9.40 9.97 2.81
N ASP A 48 9.31 9.26 1.68
CA ASP A 48 10.34 9.21 0.65
C ASP A 48 10.62 10.62 0.09
N VAL A 49 9.59 11.32 -0.39
CA VAL A 49 9.72 12.70 -0.89
C VAL A 49 10.28 13.64 0.18
N VAL A 50 9.80 13.53 1.42
CA VAL A 50 10.26 14.38 2.53
C VAL A 50 11.73 14.12 2.86
N THR A 51 12.11 12.86 3.04
CA THR A 51 13.49 12.48 3.40
C THR A 51 14.45 12.85 2.28
N THR A 52 14.12 12.58 1.02
CA THR A 52 14.92 13.05 -0.13
C THR A 52 15.07 14.57 -0.14
N THR A 53 13.99 15.32 0.08
CA THR A 53 14.05 16.79 0.10
C THR A 53 14.92 17.32 1.24
N ILE A 54 14.86 16.69 2.42
CA ILE A 54 15.72 17.04 3.57
C ILE A 54 17.18 16.74 3.25
N GLY A 55 17.49 15.55 2.72
CA GLY A 55 18.85 15.17 2.34
C GLY A 55 19.46 16.13 1.32
N LEU A 56 18.69 16.52 0.30
CA LEU A 56 19.12 17.50 -0.70
C LEU A 56 19.46 18.87 -0.08
N ARG A 57 18.68 19.32 0.90
CA ARG A 57 18.95 20.57 1.64
C ARG A 57 20.20 20.50 2.52
N GLN A 58 20.58 19.29 2.94
CA GLN A 58 21.81 19.03 3.69
C GLN A 58 23.03 18.81 2.79
N GLY A 59 22.88 18.91 1.46
CA GLY A 59 23.97 18.79 0.50
C GLY A 59 24.21 17.35 0.00
N LEU A 60 23.35 16.39 0.35
CA LEU A 60 23.36 15.08 -0.29
C LEU A 60 22.92 15.20 -1.76
N SER A 61 23.51 14.39 -2.64
CA SER A 61 23.12 14.31 -4.05
C SER A 61 22.11 13.19 -4.27
N GLU A 62 21.13 13.43 -5.14
CA GLU A 62 20.22 12.40 -5.62
C GLU A 62 20.98 11.38 -6.48
N GLY A 63 20.85 10.09 -6.14
CA GLY A 63 21.51 8.98 -6.86
C GLY A 63 20.71 8.52 -8.08
N ASN A 64 19.41 8.77 -8.11
CA ASN A 64 18.55 8.44 -9.24
C ASN A 64 18.63 9.51 -10.33
N ALA A 65 19.18 9.15 -11.50
CA ALA A 65 19.38 10.09 -12.62
C ALA A 65 18.08 10.74 -13.11
N LEU A 66 16.96 10.00 -13.12
CA LEU A 66 15.67 10.55 -13.52
C LEU A 66 15.12 11.52 -12.46
N ALA A 67 15.19 11.15 -11.18
CA ALA A 67 14.77 12.01 -10.08
C ALA A 67 15.61 13.30 -10.04
N ARG A 68 16.92 13.19 -10.28
CA ARG A 68 17.84 14.32 -10.39
C ARG A 68 17.48 15.24 -11.57
N ALA A 69 17.23 14.69 -12.75
CA ALA A 69 16.83 15.48 -13.91
C ALA A 69 15.50 16.22 -13.68
N LEU A 70 14.54 15.58 -13.01
CA LEU A 70 13.27 16.21 -12.64
C LEU A 70 13.43 17.28 -11.56
N LEU A 71 14.34 17.08 -10.60
CA LEU A 71 14.71 18.10 -9.62
C LEU A 71 15.37 19.31 -10.27
N GLU A 72 16.27 19.11 -11.22
CA GLU A 72 16.96 20.20 -11.93
C GLU A 72 16.00 21.02 -12.80
N THR A 73 14.97 20.38 -13.37
CA THR A 73 14.02 21.03 -14.29
C THR A 73 12.78 21.60 -13.60
N LEU A 74 12.24 20.89 -12.61
CA LEU A 74 10.95 21.19 -11.96
C LEU A 74 11.06 21.36 -10.44
N GLY A 75 12.26 21.21 -9.86
CA GLY A 75 12.45 21.24 -8.41
C GLY A 75 11.72 20.11 -7.70
N VAL A 76 11.33 20.36 -6.45
CA VAL A 76 10.62 19.37 -5.60
C VAL A 76 9.30 18.91 -6.24
N VAL A 77 8.66 19.76 -7.06
CA VAL A 77 7.43 19.40 -7.80
C VAL A 77 7.68 18.23 -8.76
N GLY A 78 8.89 18.16 -9.35
CA GLY A 78 9.30 17.04 -10.20
C GLY A 78 9.34 15.70 -9.45
N LEU A 79 9.83 15.69 -8.20
CA LEU A 79 9.82 14.49 -7.35
C LEU A 79 8.40 14.04 -7.00
N VAL A 80 7.54 14.99 -6.61
CA VAL A 80 6.14 14.71 -6.31
C VAL A 80 5.44 14.14 -7.54
N GLY A 81 5.66 14.75 -8.72
CA GLY A 81 5.12 14.27 -9.98
C GLY A 81 5.58 12.86 -10.34
N LEU A 82 6.88 12.56 -10.16
CA LEU A 82 7.42 11.22 -10.37
C LEU A 82 6.76 10.19 -9.44
N LYS A 83 6.56 10.54 -8.17
CA LYS A 83 5.91 9.66 -7.21
C LYS A 83 4.44 9.44 -7.54
N LEU A 84 3.72 10.48 -7.95
CA LEU A 84 2.32 10.37 -8.40
C LEU A 84 2.20 9.50 -9.66
N ALA A 85 3.13 9.63 -10.60
CA ALA A 85 3.17 8.76 -11.78
C ALA A 85 3.37 7.29 -11.38
N ALA A 86 4.32 7.00 -10.48
CA ALA A 86 4.55 5.66 -9.97
C ALA A 86 3.31 5.09 -9.22
N LEU A 87 2.67 5.89 -8.37
CA LEU A 87 1.44 5.51 -7.67
C LEU A 87 0.28 5.25 -8.64
N THR A 88 0.20 6.01 -9.74
CA THR A 88 -0.81 5.79 -10.78
C THR A 88 -0.59 4.45 -11.49
N VAL A 89 0.65 4.13 -11.83
CA VAL A 89 1.01 2.83 -12.42
C VAL A 89 0.70 1.69 -11.45
N LEU A 90 1.02 1.85 -10.16
CA LEU A 90 0.67 0.87 -9.13
C LEU A 90 -0.84 0.69 -8.99
N ALA A 91 -1.61 1.78 -8.95
CA ALA A 91 -3.06 1.73 -8.87
C ALA A 91 -3.69 1.04 -10.09
N ALA A 92 -3.21 1.37 -11.29
CA ALA A 92 -3.63 0.71 -12.52
C ALA A 92 -3.28 -0.79 -12.50
N THR A 93 -2.08 -1.14 -12.04
CA THR A 93 -1.65 -2.54 -11.92
C THR A 93 -2.56 -3.28 -10.95
N TRP A 94 -2.75 -2.74 -9.74
CA TRP A 94 -3.63 -3.31 -8.72
C TRP A 94 -5.07 -3.50 -9.22
N TYR A 95 -5.58 -2.57 -10.01
CA TYR A 95 -6.95 -2.64 -10.56
C TYR A 95 -7.11 -3.67 -11.69
N LEU A 96 -6.04 -3.93 -12.47
CA LEU A 96 -6.10 -4.78 -13.66
C LEU A 96 -5.75 -6.25 -13.41
N VAL A 97 -5.11 -6.56 -12.28
CA VAL A 97 -4.64 -7.92 -11.95
C VAL A 97 -5.57 -8.62 -10.96
N ASP A 98 -5.42 -9.94 -10.86
CA ASP A 98 -6.11 -10.73 -9.85
C ASP A 98 -5.75 -10.30 -8.43
N GLU A 99 -6.67 -10.48 -7.48
CA GLU A 99 -6.59 -9.94 -6.13
C GLU A 99 -5.27 -10.29 -5.40
N GLN A 100 -4.82 -11.54 -5.53
CA GLN A 100 -3.56 -12.01 -4.95
C GLN A 100 -2.33 -11.29 -5.54
N GLN A 101 -2.32 -11.06 -6.85
CA GLN A 101 -1.25 -10.35 -7.53
C GLN A 101 -1.27 -8.85 -7.17
N GLY A 102 -2.47 -8.29 -6.97
CA GLY A 102 -2.66 -6.91 -6.52
C GLY A 102 -2.05 -6.70 -5.14
N TYR A 103 -2.31 -7.60 -4.19
CA TYR A 103 -1.68 -7.55 -2.86
C TYR A 103 -0.15 -7.65 -2.93
N ALA A 104 0.38 -8.55 -3.78
CA ALA A 104 1.81 -8.67 -3.97
C ALA A 104 2.43 -7.39 -4.56
N ALA A 105 1.76 -6.74 -5.51
CA ALA A 105 2.21 -5.46 -6.08
C ALA A 105 2.27 -4.35 -5.03
N LEU A 106 1.23 -4.21 -4.21
CA LEU A 106 1.18 -3.23 -3.12
C LEU A 106 2.26 -3.50 -2.06
N ALA A 107 2.41 -4.75 -1.64
CA ALA A 107 3.42 -5.15 -0.66
C ALA A 107 4.84 -4.93 -1.19
N GLY A 108 5.09 -5.29 -2.46
CA GLY A 108 6.38 -5.08 -3.11
C GLY A 108 6.75 -3.61 -3.22
N PHE A 109 5.84 -2.78 -3.77
CA PHE A 109 6.09 -1.35 -3.92
C PHE A 109 6.25 -0.64 -2.57
N GLY A 110 5.35 -0.92 -1.62
CA GLY A 110 5.39 -0.36 -0.28
C GLY A 110 6.64 -0.78 0.49
N GLY A 111 7.01 -2.05 0.41
CA GLY A 111 8.22 -2.59 1.03
C GLY A 111 9.49 -1.94 0.49
N VAL A 112 9.67 -1.90 -0.83
CA VAL A 112 10.85 -1.26 -1.45
C VAL A 112 10.91 0.23 -1.11
N THR A 113 9.78 0.94 -1.20
CA THR A 113 9.73 2.37 -0.82
C THR A 113 10.07 2.56 0.65
N GLY A 114 9.59 1.69 1.54
CA GLY A 114 9.94 1.72 2.96
C GLY A 114 11.44 1.52 3.21
N VAL A 115 12.08 0.59 2.51
CA VAL A 115 13.54 0.39 2.58
C VAL A 115 14.29 1.67 2.16
N VAL A 116 13.88 2.29 1.05
CA VAL A 116 14.49 3.54 0.57
C VAL A 116 14.34 4.65 1.61
N VAL A 117 13.16 4.81 2.22
CA VAL A 117 12.93 5.77 3.31
C VAL A 117 13.88 5.53 4.47
N VAL A 118 14.03 4.27 4.92
CA VAL A 118 14.95 3.92 6.00
C VAL A 118 16.39 4.27 5.65
N CYS A 119 16.82 3.96 4.42
CA CYS A 119 18.14 4.34 3.92
C CYS A 119 18.34 5.87 3.90
N ASN A 120 17.36 6.62 3.39
CA ASN A 120 17.42 8.08 3.35
C ASN A 120 17.51 8.66 4.77
N VAL A 121 16.71 8.17 5.72
CA VAL A 121 16.78 8.58 7.12
C VAL A 121 18.14 8.27 7.73
N ALA A 122 18.70 7.08 7.49
CA ALA A 122 20.01 6.71 7.99
C ALA A 122 21.14 7.60 7.43
N MET A 123 21.06 7.98 6.16
CA MET A 123 21.99 8.91 5.53
C MET A 123 21.86 10.31 6.15
N ILE A 124 20.64 10.83 6.28
CA ILE A 124 20.37 12.14 6.92
C ILE A 124 20.89 12.17 8.36
N ALA A 125 20.78 11.07 9.10
CA ALA A 125 21.23 11.01 10.49
C ALA A 125 22.76 10.94 10.65
N THR A 126 23.52 10.71 9.57
CA THR A 126 24.98 10.53 9.60
C THR A 126 25.76 11.71 8.99
N VAL A 127 25.06 12.74 8.50
CA VAL A 127 25.62 13.97 7.90
C VAL A 127 25.46 15.15 8.85
#